data_AF-A0A8J2XC66-F1
#
_entry.id   AF-A0A8J2XC66-F1
#
_cell.length_a   1.000
_cell.length_b   1.000
_cell.length_c   1.000
_cell.angle_alpha   90.00
_cell.angle_beta   90.00
_cell.angle_gamma   90.00
#
_symmetry.space_group_name_H-M   'P 1'
#
loop_
_entity.id
_entity.type
_entity.pdbx_description
1 polymer ?
#
loop_
_entity_poly.entity_id
_entity_poly.type
_entity_poly.pdbx_seq_one_letter_code
_entity_poly.pdbx_strand_id
1 'polypeptide(L)'
;MKLGKVFPFVVCLSFLISLNLSTIKQVIAFNTQEIVAEAKQSRGGQVVEQGAYHLELVPEKEKDGIHLDFYLQKGDNHQAIPNSKVTGQIQLPNGTQKNLTFKYDTSGKHYTAFLPEKASGQYQVRITADINGQKVNGRFSFKQ
;
A
#
# COMPACT_ATOMS: atom_id res chain seq x y z
N MET A 1 50.77 -38.18 -31.59
CA MET A 1 49.70 -39.02 -32.21
C MET A 1 49.67 -40.37 -31.51
N LYS A 2 48.47 -40.92 -31.33
CA LYS A 2 48.02 -42.20 -30.71
C LYS A 2 47.56 -42.18 -29.23
N LEU A 3 46.23 -42.35 -29.13
CA LEU A 3 45.39 -43.12 -28.18
C LEU A 3 46.15 -44.17 -27.35
N GLY A 4 45.78 -44.60 -26.14
CA GLY A 4 44.58 -44.45 -25.30
C GLY A 4 44.40 -45.72 -24.44
N LYS A 5 43.89 -45.55 -23.18
CA LYS A 5 43.34 -46.55 -22.21
C LYS A 5 44.38 -47.56 -21.63
N VAL A 6 44.38 -47.95 -20.35
CA VAL A 6 43.35 -48.64 -19.55
C VAL A 6 43.61 -48.43 -18.02
N PHE A 7 42.52 -48.44 -17.24
CA PHE A 7 42.40 -48.41 -15.77
C PHE A 7 43.13 -49.58 -15.03
N PRO A 8 43.33 -49.45 -13.70
CA PRO A 8 42.50 -50.30 -12.84
C PRO A 8 41.90 -49.60 -11.60
N PHE A 9 40.61 -49.90 -11.44
CA PHE A 9 39.81 -50.03 -10.23
C PHE A 9 40.59 -50.29 -8.92
N VAL A 10 40.39 -49.44 -7.90
CA VAL A 10 40.30 -49.86 -6.49
C VAL A 10 39.22 -49.01 -5.80
N VAL A 11 38.39 -49.74 -5.05
CA VAL A 11 37.10 -49.42 -4.44
C VAL A 11 37.28 -48.80 -3.04
N CYS A 12 36.18 -48.26 -2.51
CA CYS A 12 35.93 -47.68 -1.18
C CYS A 12 36.23 -46.18 -1.09
N LEU A 13 35.29 -45.31 -0.72
CA LEU A 13 34.26 -45.48 0.30
C LEU A 13 33.04 -44.65 -0.11
N SER A 14 31.92 -45.32 -0.34
CA SER A 14 30.62 -44.67 -0.44
C SER A 14 30.27 -44.05 0.91
N PHE A 15 30.61 -42.77 1.10
CA PHE A 15 30.01 -41.98 2.15
C PHE A 15 28.58 -41.67 1.71
N LEU A 16 27.67 -42.57 2.09
CA LEU A 16 26.25 -42.27 2.23
C LEU A 16 26.15 -41.13 3.25
N ILE A 17 26.15 -39.89 2.78
CA ILE A 17 25.57 -38.80 3.56
C ILE A 17 24.07 -39.11 3.59
N SER A 18 23.69 -39.81 4.65
CA SER A 18 22.32 -39.81 5.14
C SER A 18 22.00 -38.35 5.45
N LEU A 19 21.36 -37.65 4.51
CA LEU A 19 20.83 -36.33 4.78
C LEU A 19 19.72 -36.52 5.82
N ASN A 20 20.04 -36.15 7.05
CA ASN A 20 19.08 -36.11 8.13
C ASN A 20 17.96 -35.13 7.75
N LEU A 21 16.72 -35.61 7.75
CA LEU A 21 15.54 -34.82 7.38
C LEU A 21 15.32 -33.59 8.30
N SER A 22 16.00 -33.53 9.46
CA SER A 22 15.96 -32.36 10.35
C SER A 22 16.68 -31.13 9.79
N THR A 23 17.72 -31.30 8.96
CA THR A 23 18.46 -30.17 8.40
C THR A 23 17.71 -29.52 7.22
N ILE A 24 16.85 -30.29 6.53
CA ILE A 24 15.99 -29.74 5.46
C ILE A 24 14.89 -28.85 6.06
N LYS A 25 14.43 -29.13 7.29
CA LYS A 25 13.50 -28.21 8.00
C LYS A 25 14.16 -26.88 8.35
N GLN A 26 15.47 -26.83 8.56
CA GLN A 26 16.15 -25.61 8.99
C GLN A 26 16.57 -24.71 7.82
N VAL A 27 16.79 -25.26 6.62
CA VAL A 27 17.01 -24.44 5.41
C VAL A 27 15.73 -23.76 4.92
N ILE A 28 14.56 -24.36 5.18
CA ILE A 28 13.25 -23.72 4.86
C ILE A 28 12.89 -22.65 5.91
N ALA A 29 13.57 -22.61 7.06
CA ALA A 29 13.27 -21.68 8.16
C ALA A 29 14.01 -20.33 8.07
N PHE A 30 14.87 -20.09 7.07
CA PHE A 30 15.73 -18.90 7.03
C PHE A 30 15.53 -17.94 5.85
N ASN A 31 14.49 -18.12 5.02
CA ASN A 31 14.22 -17.13 3.97
C ASN A 31 12.75 -16.85 3.70
N THR A 32 11.94 -16.85 4.76
CA THR A 32 10.68 -16.11 4.76
C THR A 32 10.90 -14.84 5.58
N GLN A 33 11.76 -13.95 5.07
CA GLN A 33 11.47 -12.54 5.32
C GLN A 33 10.07 -12.33 4.75
N GLU A 34 9.13 -12.15 5.67
CA GLU A 34 7.79 -11.66 5.48
C GLU A 34 7.66 -10.74 4.26
N ILE A 35 7.41 -11.33 3.09
CA ILE A 35 6.53 -10.69 2.13
C ILE A 35 5.14 -10.98 2.67
N VAL A 36 4.79 -10.36 3.79
CA VAL A 36 3.40 -10.01 3.98
C VAL A 36 3.17 -9.02 2.85
N ALA A 37 2.71 -9.53 1.71
CA ALA A 37 1.86 -8.72 0.87
C ALA A 37 0.76 -8.30 1.84
N GLU A 38 0.86 -7.08 2.38
CA GLU A 38 -0.20 -6.46 3.17
C GLU A 38 -1.45 -6.74 2.36
N ALA A 39 -2.26 -7.67 2.86
CA ALA A 39 -3.46 -8.08 2.17
C ALA A 39 -4.22 -6.79 1.85
N LYS A 40 -4.81 -6.72 0.65
CA LYS A 40 -5.52 -5.56 0.10
C LYS A 40 -6.65 -5.09 1.04
N GLN A 41 -6.29 -4.48 2.17
CA GLN A 41 -7.18 -4.14 3.25
C GLN A 41 -7.48 -2.66 3.14
N SER A 42 -8.70 -2.40 2.69
CA SER A 42 -9.34 -1.12 2.90
C SER A 42 -9.36 -0.84 4.41
N ARG A 43 -9.13 0.42 4.76
CA ARG A 43 -9.16 0.95 6.13
C ARG A 43 -10.57 1.39 6.55
N GLY A 44 -11.59 0.83 5.91
CA GLY A 44 -12.99 1.17 6.15
C GLY A 44 -13.44 2.46 5.47
N GLY A 45 -12.61 3.01 4.57
CA GLY A 45 -12.92 4.20 3.79
C GLY A 45 -13.66 3.89 2.50
N GLN A 46 -13.97 4.96 1.76
CA GLN A 46 -14.44 4.81 0.38
C GLN A 46 -13.23 4.70 -0.56
N VAL A 47 -13.21 3.63 -1.36
CA VAL A 47 -12.14 3.35 -2.33
C VAL A 47 -12.55 3.78 -3.73
N VAL A 48 -11.59 4.34 -4.47
CA VAL A 48 -11.64 4.60 -5.91
C VAL A 48 -10.36 4.07 -6.53
N GLU A 49 -10.49 3.12 -7.46
CA GLU A 49 -9.38 2.66 -8.30
C GLU A 49 -9.32 3.51 -9.56
N GLN A 50 -8.15 4.08 -9.85
CA GLN A 50 -7.96 4.89 -11.05
C GLN A 50 -6.63 4.56 -11.74
N GLY A 51 -6.73 3.78 -12.82
CA GLY A 51 -5.55 3.36 -13.59
C GLY A 51 -4.60 2.54 -12.72
N ALA A 52 -3.39 3.06 -12.50
CA ALA A 52 -2.36 2.41 -11.70
C ALA A 52 -2.42 2.77 -10.20
N TYR A 53 -3.48 3.45 -9.75
CA TYR A 53 -3.54 4.04 -8.42
C TYR A 53 -4.78 3.60 -7.64
N HIS A 54 -4.55 3.32 -6.37
CA HIS A 54 -5.57 3.06 -5.36
C HIS A 54 -5.73 4.33 -4.50
N LEU A 55 -6.96 4.83 -4.43
CA LEU A 55 -7.31 6.03 -3.68
C LEU A 55 -8.35 5.65 -2.62
N GLU A 56 -8.03 5.81 -1.34
CA GLU A 56 -8.99 5.57 -0.25
C GLU A 56 -9.14 6.82 0.62
N LEU A 57 -10.37 7.25 0.85
CA LEU A 57 -10.69 8.34 1.78
C LEU A 57 -11.38 7.76 3.03
N VAL A 58 -10.77 7.98 4.19
CA VAL A 58 -11.29 7.62 5.50
C VAL A 58 -11.57 8.93 6.28
N PRO A 59 -12.84 9.33 6.40
CA PRO A 59 -13.23 10.46 7.25
C PRO A 59 -13.40 9.98 8.70
N GLU A 60 -12.68 10.59 9.62
CA GLU A 60 -12.82 10.35 11.06
C GLU A 60 -13.46 11.55 11.76
N LYS A 61 -14.49 11.27 12.57
CA LYS A 61 -15.17 12.31 13.35
C LYS A 61 -14.33 12.67 14.56
N GLU A 62 -14.03 13.97 14.71
CA GLU A 62 -13.37 14.52 15.89
C GLU A 62 -14.29 15.53 16.61
N LYS A 63 -13.89 15.96 17.82
CA LYS A 63 -14.64 16.94 18.61
C LYS A 63 -14.86 18.26 17.85
N ASP A 64 -13.84 18.68 17.09
CA ASP A 64 -13.78 20.01 16.48
C ASP A 64 -13.94 20.02 14.96
N GLY A 65 -14.19 18.87 14.35
CA GLY A 65 -14.35 18.75 12.91
C GLY A 65 -14.20 17.31 12.45
N ILE A 66 -13.64 17.17 11.26
CA ILE A 66 -13.46 15.89 10.59
C ILE A 66 -11.99 15.78 10.18
N HIS A 67 -11.33 14.73 10.66
CA HIS A 67 -10.03 14.34 10.14
C HIS A 67 -10.24 13.59 8.83
N LEU A 68 -9.54 13.98 7.77
CA LEU A 68 -9.63 13.31 6.48
C LEU A 68 -8.30 12.62 6.20
N ASP A 69 -8.30 11.29 6.30
CA ASP A 69 -7.16 10.47 5.91
C ASP A 69 -7.35 10.02 4.47
N PHE A 70 -6.37 10.34 3.63
CA PHE A 70 -6.35 10.01 2.23
C PHE A 70 -5.14 9.14 1.90
N TYR A 71 -5.40 7.87 1.61
CA TYR A 71 -4.41 6.90 1.21
C TYR A 71 -4.25 6.95 -0.31
N LEU A 72 -3.12 7.50 -0.74
CA LEU A 72 -2.68 7.47 -2.14
C LEU A 72 -1.64 6.36 -2.29
N GLN A 73 -2.02 5.31 -3.01
CA GLN A 73 -1.22 4.10 -3.12
C GLN A 73 -1.14 3.62 -4.57
N LYS A 74 -0.17 2.74 -4.86
CA LYS A 74 -0.17 1.98 -6.12
C LYS A 74 -1.30 0.96 -6.13
N GLY A 75 -1.96 0.77 -7.25
CA GLY A 75 -3.12 -0.15 -7.37
C GLY A 75 -2.74 -1.64 -7.35
N ASP A 76 -1.48 -1.97 -7.63
CA ASP A 76 -1.02 -3.37 -7.67
C ASP A 76 -0.69 -3.91 -6.27
N ASN A 77 0.09 -3.18 -5.50
CA ASN A 77 0.68 -3.62 -4.23
C ASN A 77 0.35 -2.70 -3.04
N HIS A 78 -0.50 -1.69 -3.22
CA HIS A 78 -0.89 -0.73 -2.20
C HIS A 78 0.27 -0.01 -1.49
N GLN A 79 1.44 0.06 -2.13
CA GLN A 79 2.55 0.86 -1.62
C GLN A 79 2.17 2.35 -1.63
N ALA A 80 2.35 3.02 -0.50
CA ALA A 80 2.10 4.45 -0.36
C ALA A 80 2.96 5.29 -1.31
N ILE A 81 2.37 6.36 -1.85
CA ILE A 81 3.03 7.30 -2.76
C ILE A 81 3.23 8.65 -2.04
N PRO A 82 4.43 8.91 -1.50
CA PRO A 82 4.73 10.20 -0.86
C PRO A 82 4.96 11.31 -1.91
N ASN A 83 5.25 12.53 -1.44
CA ASN A 83 5.71 13.67 -2.24
C ASN A 83 4.78 14.11 -3.38
N SER A 84 3.49 13.79 -3.31
CA SER A 84 2.47 14.25 -4.25
C SER A 84 1.81 15.52 -3.73
N LYS A 85 1.35 16.39 -4.64
CA LYS A 85 0.51 17.53 -4.24
C LYS A 85 -0.95 17.06 -4.23
N VAL A 86 -1.53 16.98 -3.05
CA VAL A 86 -2.91 16.51 -2.86
C VAL A 86 -3.81 17.67 -2.41
N THR A 87 -4.86 17.92 -3.19
CA THR A 87 -5.87 18.94 -2.88
C THR A 87 -7.27 18.35 -2.95
N GLY A 88 -8.16 18.74 -2.04
CA GLY A 88 -9.56 18.35 -2.04
C GLY A 88 -10.50 19.55 -2.17
N GLN A 89 -11.52 19.43 -3.01
CA GLN A 89 -12.69 20.29 -3.01
C GLN A 89 -13.83 19.54 -2.33
N ILE A 90 -14.33 20.10 -1.23
CA ILE A 90 -15.42 19.53 -0.42
C ILE A 90 -16.64 20.40 -0.57
N GLN A 91 -17.76 19.80 -0.99
CA GLN A 91 -19.07 20.40 -0.91
C GLN A 91 -19.73 19.97 0.41
N LEU A 92 -20.06 20.95 1.25
CA LEU A 92 -20.78 20.77 2.50
C LEU A 92 -22.24 20.41 2.25
N PRO A 93 -22.98 19.90 3.26
CA PRO A 93 -24.40 19.59 3.13
C PRO A 93 -25.28 20.76 2.69
N ASN A 94 -24.88 22.00 3.00
CA ASN A 94 -25.57 23.22 2.58
C ASN A 94 -25.22 23.68 1.15
N GLY A 95 -24.39 22.92 0.43
CA GLY A 95 -23.94 23.23 -0.93
C GLY A 95 -22.69 24.10 -1.03
N THR A 96 -22.22 24.70 0.08
CA THR A 96 -20.99 25.52 0.11
C THR A 96 -19.77 24.67 -0.23
N GLN A 97 -18.82 25.23 -0.99
CA GLN A 97 -17.57 24.56 -1.33
C GLN A 97 -16.40 25.08 -0.50
N LYS A 98 -15.53 24.16 -0.07
CA LYS A 98 -14.25 24.44 0.59
C LYS A 98 -13.12 23.74 -0.14
N ASN A 99 -11.96 24.37 -0.18
CA ASN A 99 -10.75 23.76 -0.71
C ASN A 99 -9.80 23.46 0.45
N LEU A 100 -9.28 22.23 0.49
CA LEU A 100 -8.28 21.78 1.45
C LEU A 100 -7.01 21.36 0.71
N THR A 101 -5.86 21.63 1.32
CA THR A 101 -4.59 21.04 0.93
C THR A 101 -4.26 19.96 1.94
N PHE A 102 -3.97 18.76 1.48
CA PHE A 102 -3.57 17.67 2.35
C PHE A 102 -2.07 17.68 2.56
N LYS A 103 -1.63 17.24 3.73
CA LYS A 103 -0.22 17.12 4.12
C LYS A 103 0.12 15.65 4.28
N TYR A 104 1.28 15.23 3.77
CA TYR A 104 1.71 13.86 3.94
C TYR A 104 2.18 13.63 5.39
N ASP A 105 1.58 12.68 6.09
CA ASP A 105 2.10 12.13 7.33
C ASP A 105 3.03 10.96 7.01
N THR A 106 4.32 11.13 7.29
CA THR A 106 5.33 10.09 7.09
C THR A 106 5.13 8.89 8.01
N SER A 107 4.58 9.07 9.20
CA SER A 107 4.36 8.00 10.18
C SER A 107 3.20 7.11 9.75
N GLY A 108 2.05 7.72 9.46
CA GLY A 108 0.85 7.04 8.97
C GLY A 108 0.90 6.62 7.49
N LYS A 109 1.88 7.11 6.73
CA LYS A 109 2.06 6.86 5.28
C LYS A 109 0.85 7.26 4.42
N HIS A 110 0.14 8.31 4.81
CA HIS A 110 -1.03 8.82 4.09
C HIS A 110 -1.07 10.35 4.14
N TYR A 111 -2.02 10.94 3.43
CA TYR A 111 -2.22 12.38 3.40
C TYR A 111 -3.36 12.76 4.34
N THR A 112 -3.15 13.75 5.20
CA THR A 112 -4.16 14.22 6.16
C THR A 112 -4.60 15.64 5.86
N ALA A 113 -5.87 15.93 6.13
CA ALA A 113 -6.38 17.29 6.20
C ALA A 113 -7.47 17.39 7.27
N PHE A 114 -7.55 18.54 7.94
CA PHE A 114 -8.61 18.81 8.89
C PHE A 114 -9.68 19.72 8.29
N LEU A 115 -10.93 19.29 8.37
CA LEU A 115 -12.10 20.08 7.98
C LEU A 115 -12.82 20.57 9.25
N PRO A 116 -12.76 21.88 9.60
CA PRO A 116 -13.40 22.42 10.79
C PRO A 116 -14.91 22.63 10.56
N GLU A 117 -15.64 21.55 10.30
CA GLU A 117 -17.08 21.53 10.05
C GLU A 117 -17.77 20.45 10.88
N LYS A 118 -18.97 20.78 11.36
CA LYS A 118 -19.77 19.89 12.23
C LYS A 118 -21.18 19.65 11.70
N ALA A 119 -21.50 20.21 10.53
CA ALA A 119 -22.83 20.07 9.95
C ALA A 119 -23.12 18.59 9.65
N SER A 120 -24.25 18.09 10.14
CA SER A 120 -24.70 16.74 9.81
C SER A 120 -25.21 16.69 8.37
N GLY A 121 -24.96 15.59 7.69
CA GLY A 121 -25.50 15.36 6.34
C GLY A 121 -24.46 14.86 5.35
N GLN A 122 -24.78 14.97 4.06
CA GLN A 122 -23.96 14.43 2.99
C GLN A 122 -22.89 15.43 2.55
N TYR A 123 -21.64 14.98 2.59
CA TYR A 123 -20.50 15.68 2.01
C TYR A 123 -20.15 15.04 0.68
N GLN A 124 -19.77 15.85 -0.30
CA GLN A 124 -19.19 15.39 -1.56
C GLN A 124 -17.77 15.89 -1.66
N VAL A 125 -16.85 15.01 -2.04
CA VAL A 125 -15.41 15.32 -2.07
C VAL A 125 -14.85 14.98 -3.43
N ARG A 126 -14.10 15.90 -4.01
CA ARG A 126 -13.22 15.64 -5.15
C ARG A 126 -11.78 15.84 -4.70
N ILE A 127 -10.97 14.80 -4.76
CA ILE A 127 -9.54 14.89 -4.48
C ILE A 127 -8.79 14.82 -5.81
N THR A 128 -7.81 15.70 -5.97
CA THR A 128 -6.82 15.64 -7.05
C THR A 128 -5.45 15.43 -6.42
N ALA A 129 -4.82 14.32 -6.78
CA ALA A 129 -3.41 14.04 -6.51
C ALA A 129 -2.59 14.34 -7.77
N ASP A 130 -1.60 15.21 -7.64
CA ASP A 130 -0.60 15.46 -8.66
C ASP A 130 0.67 14.69 -8.29
N ILE A 131 0.90 13.61 -9.03
CA ILE A 131 2.00 12.67 -8.86
C ILE A 131 3.00 12.97 -9.99
N ASN A 132 4.03 13.76 -9.69
CA ASN A 132 5.07 14.15 -10.65
C ASN A 132 4.52 14.75 -11.97
N GLY A 133 3.46 15.57 -11.89
CA GLY A 133 2.80 16.18 -13.04
C GLY A 133 1.61 15.38 -13.59
N GLN A 134 1.45 14.11 -13.19
CA GLN A 134 0.29 13.30 -13.54
C GLN A 134 -0.85 13.55 -12.54
N LYS A 135 -1.99 14.02 -13.04
CA LYS A 135 -3.19 14.23 -12.22
C LYS A 135 -4.06 12.99 -12.14
N VAL A 136 -4.39 12.60 -10.92
CA VAL A 136 -5.28 11.49 -10.58
C VAL A 136 -6.41 12.07 -9.73
N ASN A 137 -7.66 11.75 -10.06
CA ASN A 137 -8.86 12.38 -9.48
C ASN A 137 -9.79 11.34 -8.86
N GLY A 138 -9.96 11.39 -7.54
CA GLY A 138 -10.96 10.62 -6.81
C GLY A 138 -12.23 11.43 -6.55
N ARG A 139 -13.40 10.77 -6.62
CA ARG A 139 -14.67 11.32 -6.15
C ARG A 139 -15.20 10.45 -5.02
N PHE A 140 -15.47 11.08 -3.89
CA PHE A 140 -15.90 10.43 -2.67
C PHE A 140 -17.11 11.15 -2.09
N SER A 141 -17.76 10.51 -1.14
CA SER A 141 -18.88 11.06 -0.41
C SER A 141 -18.99 10.39 0.94
N PHE A 142 -19.27 11.13 2.00
CA PHE A 142 -19.47 10.57 3.32
C PHE A 142 -20.56 11.33 4.07
N LYS A 143 -21.12 10.68 5.10
CA LYS A 143 -22.07 11.31 6.02
C LYS A 143 -21.38 11.61 7.35
N GLN A 144 -21.65 12.78 7.90
CA GLN A 144 -21.20 13.22 9.23
C GLN A 144 -22.35 13.27 10.23
#